data_AF-A0A699T1I9-F1
#
_entry.id   AF-A0A699T1I9-F1
#
_cell.length_a   1.000
_cell.length_b   1.000
_cell.length_c   1.000
_cell.angle_alpha   90.00
_cell.angle_beta   90.00
_cell.angle_gamma   90.00
#
_symmetry.space_group_name_H-M   'P 1'
#
loop_
_entity.id
_entity.type
_entity.pdbx_description
1 polymer ?
#
loop_
_entity_poly.entity_id
_entity_poly.type
_entity_poly.pdbx_seq_one_letter_code
_entity_poly.pdbx_strand_id
1 'polypeptide(L)'
;MGFTVYQMDVKSAFLYGTINEEVYVMQPTGFQDLEFPARVYKVEKAMYGLRQAPRAWYGTLSKYLLTNGFQRGISDPTLFIGKHKGDFILVQVYVDDIIFGSLNPLLCREFEAFMHEKFQMSAMGELNFFLDVKSANTPMDKENP
;
A
#
# COMPACT_ATOMS: atom_id res chain seq x y z
N MET A 1 -22.33 -3.32 17.38
CA MET A 1 -21.42 -2.51 16.54
C MET A 1 -20.22 -3.37 16.25
N GLY A 2 -19.99 -3.71 14.98
CA GLY A 2 -18.95 -4.66 14.56
C GLY A 2 -17.62 -3.95 14.29
N PHE A 3 -16.55 -4.74 14.18
CA PHE A 3 -15.26 -4.29 13.69
C PHE A 3 -15.35 -4.10 12.18
N THR A 4 -15.37 -2.84 11.71
CA THR A 4 -15.45 -2.55 10.28
C THR A 4 -14.05 -2.59 9.67
N VAL A 5 -13.95 -3.25 8.52
CA VAL A 5 -12.71 -3.42 7.77
C VAL A 5 -12.82 -2.68 6.45
N TYR A 6 -11.78 -1.94 6.11
CA TYR A 6 -11.66 -1.13 4.91
C TYR A 6 -10.43 -1.55 4.12
N GLN A 7 -10.44 -1.22 2.83
CA GLN A 7 -9.30 -1.36 1.93
C GLN A 7 -9.05 -0.06 1.20
N MET A 8 -7.76 0.18 0.92
CA MET A 8 -7.26 1.18 -0.02
C MET A 8 -6.05 0.61 -0.76
N ASP A 9 -5.76 1.18 -1.92
CA ASP A 9 -4.62 0.85 -2.77
C ASP A 9 -3.72 2.09 -2.93
N VAL A 10 -2.42 1.89 -2.97
CA VAL A 10 -1.45 2.96 -3.22
C VAL A 10 -1.15 3.05 -4.71
N LYS A 11 -1.51 4.17 -5.33
CA LYS A 11 -1.22 4.41 -6.73
C LYS A 11 0.29 4.52 -6.94
N SER A 12 0.81 3.72 -7.87
CA SER A 12 2.24 3.72 -8.22
C SER A 12 3.15 3.50 -7.01
N ALA A 13 2.75 2.62 -6.09
CA ALA A 13 3.44 2.33 -4.82
C ALA A 13 4.97 2.23 -4.93
N PHE A 14 5.47 1.52 -5.96
CA PHE A 14 6.90 1.32 -6.15
C PHE A 14 7.68 2.60 -6.41
N LEU A 15 7.06 3.64 -7.01
CA LEU A 15 7.73 4.92 -7.25
C LEU A 15 8.06 5.68 -5.96
N TYR A 16 7.40 5.34 -4.85
CA TYR A 16 7.75 5.87 -3.53
C TYR A 16 8.94 5.13 -2.88
N GLY A 17 9.29 3.95 -3.38
CA GLY A 17 10.49 3.21 -3.01
C GLY A 17 11.73 3.79 -3.65
N THR A 18 12.80 3.96 -2.88
CA THR A 18 14.13 4.28 -3.42
C THR A 18 14.95 3.00 -3.46
N ILE A 19 15.59 2.73 -4.60
CA ILE A 19 16.50 1.59 -4.73
C ILE A 19 17.91 2.04 -4.36
N ASN A 20 18.65 1.17 -3.66
CA ASN A 20 20.04 1.48 -3.29
C ASN A 20 21.02 0.98 -4.36
N GLU A 21 20.61 -0.02 -5.12
CA GLU A 21 21.39 -0.62 -6.18
C GLU A 21 21.35 0.25 -7.44
N GLU A 22 22.48 0.35 -8.13
CA GLU A 22 22.52 0.98 -9.45
C GLU A 22 21.90 0.05 -10.49
N VAL A 23 20.71 0.43 -10.95
CA VAL A 23 20.01 -0.26 -12.03
C VAL A 23 19.98 0.65 -13.23
N TYR A 24 20.34 0.08 -14.39
CA TYR A 24 20.23 0.73 -15.68
C TYR A 24 19.22 -0.01 -16.54
N VAL A 25 18.41 0.73 -17.29
CA VAL A 25 17.49 0.18 -18.28
C VAL A 25 17.83 0.69 -19.67
N MET A 26 17.58 -0.15 -20.67
CA MET A 26 17.65 0.25 -22.06
C MET A 26 16.67 1.39 -22.33
N GLN A 27 16.96 2.17 -23.36
CA GLN A 27 16.08 3.25 -23.77
C GLN A 27 14.71 2.69 -24.18
N PRO A 28 13.62 3.18 -23.58
CA PRO A 28 12.29 2.69 -23.93
C PRO A 28 11.97 3.03 -25.38
N THR A 29 11.22 2.15 -26.03
CA THR A 29 10.71 2.39 -27.38
C THR A 29 9.93 3.72 -27.41
N GLY A 30 10.28 4.61 -28.33
CA GLY A 30 9.68 5.95 -28.45
C GLY A 30 10.39 7.06 -27.65
N PHE A 31 11.36 6.71 -26.80
CA PHE A 31 12.19 7.66 -26.03
C PHE A 31 13.68 7.53 -26.35
N GLN A 32 14.00 6.97 -27.51
CA GLN A 32 15.38 6.76 -27.92
C GLN A 32 16.03 8.07 -28.36
N ASP A 33 17.20 8.35 -27.81
CA ASP A 33 18.10 9.41 -28.24
C ASP A 33 18.80 8.99 -29.53
N LEU A 34 18.47 9.66 -30.64
CA LEU A 34 19.01 9.37 -31.96
C LEU A 34 20.51 9.72 -32.08
N GLU A 35 20.98 10.70 -31.30
CA GLU A 35 22.40 11.07 -31.29
C GLU A 35 23.23 10.09 -30.45
N PHE A 36 22.61 9.52 -29.41
CA PHE A 36 23.27 8.60 -28.48
C PHE A 36 22.49 7.29 -28.28
N PRO A 37 22.38 6.43 -29.32
CA PRO A 37 21.55 5.22 -29.28
C PRO A 37 22.04 4.17 -28.27
N ALA A 38 23.32 4.19 -27.89
CA ALA A 38 23.92 3.25 -26.94
C ALA A 38 23.78 3.67 -25.47
N ARG A 39 23.21 4.85 -25.18
CA ARG A 39 22.98 5.28 -23.79
C ARG A 39 21.93 4.40 -23.11
N VAL A 40 22.00 4.39 -21.79
CA VAL A 40 21.04 3.72 -20.90
C VAL A 40 20.56 4.72 -19.85
N TYR A 41 19.35 4.49 -19.33
CA TYR A 41 18.80 5.30 -18.25
C TYR A 41 19.13 4.68 -16.90
N LYS A 42 19.63 5.49 -15.97
CA LYS A 42 19.74 5.10 -14.57
C LYS A 42 18.36 5.21 -13.92
N VAL A 43 17.97 4.16 -13.20
CA VAL A 43 16.71 4.10 -12.46
C VAL A 43 16.93 4.67 -11.06
N GLU A 44 16.22 5.75 -10.73
CA GLU A 44 16.32 6.41 -9.42
C GLU A 44 15.25 5.93 -8.42
N LYS A 45 14.12 5.43 -8.92
CA LYS A 45 12.98 4.95 -8.12
C LYS A 45 12.67 3.50 -8.43
N ALA A 46 12.15 2.77 -7.45
CA ALA A 46 11.69 1.41 -7.70
C ALA A 46 10.58 1.40 -8.77
N MET A 47 10.64 0.43 -9.68
CA MET A 47 9.69 0.25 -10.78
C MET A 47 9.17 -1.18 -10.81
N TYR A 48 8.00 -1.38 -11.40
CA TYR A 48 7.46 -2.71 -11.66
C TYR A 48 8.46 -3.55 -12.46
N GLY A 49 8.55 -4.84 -12.13
CA GLY A 49 9.51 -5.78 -12.73
C GLY A 49 10.87 -5.81 -12.03
N LEU A 50 11.21 -4.83 -11.18
CA LEU A 50 12.40 -4.91 -10.35
C LEU A 50 12.14 -5.81 -9.14
N ARG A 51 13.00 -6.82 -8.94
CA ARG A 51 12.90 -7.76 -7.81
C ARG A 51 12.90 -7.06 -6.45
N GLN A 52 13.59 -5.93 -6.34
CA GLN A 52 13.72 -5.13 -5.12
C GLN A 52 12.59 -4.11 -4.92
N ALA A 53 11.76 -3.84 -5.93
CA ALA A 53 10.75 -2.79 -5.84
C ALA A 53 9.73 -2.99 -4.70
N PRO A 54 9.17 -4.20 -4.49
CA PRO A 54 8.25 -4.43 -3.36
C PRO A 54 8.91 -4.19 -2.00
N ARG A 55 10.19 -4.57 -1.86
CA ARG A 55 10.95 -4.37 -0.62
C ARG A 55 11.25 -2.89 -0.36
N ALA A 56 11.63 -2.15 -1.40
CA ALA A 56 11.90 -0.72 -1.31
C ALA A 56 10.63 0.04 -0.91
N TRP A 57 9.49 -0.30 -1.52
CA TRP A 57 8.19 0.25 -1.17
C TRP A 57 7.79 -0.05 0.28
N TYR A 58 7.80 -1.32 0.68
CA TYR A 58 7.47 -1.72 2.05
C TYR A 58 8.39 -1.02 3.08
N GLY A 59 9.67 -0.84 2.76
CA GLY A 59 10.60 -0.07 3.60
C GLY A 59 10.17 1.38 3.80
N THR A 60 9.77 2.08 2.73
CA THR A 60 9.25 3.45 2.78
C THR A 60 7.98 3.54 3.61
N LEU A 61 6.99 2.69 3.33
CA LEU A 61 5.71 2.67 4.03
C LEU A 61 5.88 2.33 5.51
N SER A 62 6.62 1.26 5.80
CA SER A 62 6.84 0.82 7.17
C SER A 62 7.57 1.88 7.99
N LYS A 63 8.59 2.54 7.43
CA LYS A 63 9.26 3.65 8.10
C LYS A 63 8.28 4.78 8.42
N TYR A 64 7.39 5.13 7.49
CA TYR A 64 6.40 6.17 7.71
C TYR A 64 5.42 5.81 8.83
N LEU A 65 4.88 4.58 8.84
CA LEU A 65 3.99 4.13 9.90
C LEU A 65 4.69 4.15 11.27
N LEU A 66 5.90 3.60 11.36
CA LEU A 66 6.66 3.53 12.62
C LEU A 66 7.00 4.92 13.18
N THR A 67 7.42 5.86 12.33
CA THR A 67 7.71 7.25 12.75
C THR A 67 6.46 7.97 13.26
N ASN A 68 5.27 7.55 12.82
CA ASN A 68 3.99 8.12 13.25
C ASN A 68 3.30 7.29 14.35
N GLY A 69 4.07 6.53 15.13
CA GLY A 69 3.58 5.90 16.37
C GLY A 69 2.89 4.54 16.19
N PHE A 70 2.86 3.99 14.97
CA PHE A 70 2.42 2.60 14.78
C PHE A 70 3.49 1.63 15.29
N GLN A 71 3.03 0.49 15.78
CA GLN A 71 3.90 -0.61 16.19
C GLN A 71 3.77 -1.76 15.22
N ARG A 72 4.88 -2.41 14.86
CA ARG A 72 4.85 -3.61 14.02
C ARG A 72 4.35 -4.81 14.83
N GLY A 73 3.59 -5.68 14.20
CA GLY A 73 3.15 -6.95 14.76
C GLY A 73 4.33 -7.83 15.16
N ILE A 74 4.16 -8.61 16.23
CA ILE A 74 5.23 -9.48 16.74
C ILE A 74 5.45 -10.67 15.80
N SER A 75 4.36 -11.32 15.38
CA SER A 75 4.42 -12.52 14.54
C SER A 75 4.42 -12.21 13.04
N ASP A 76 3.75 -11.12 12.65
CA ASP A 76 3.63 -10.71 11.27
C ASP A 76 4.22 -9.30 11.07
N PRO A 77 5.34 -9.15 10.33
CA PRO A 77 5.94 -7.86 10.07
C PRO A 77 5.09 -6.95 9.18
N THR A 78 4.13 -7.51 8.44
CA THR A 78 3.25 -6.75 7.55
C THR A 78 2.00 -6.21 8.25
N LEU A 79 1.77 -6.63 9.50
CA LEU A 79 0.75 -6.09 10.40
C LEU A 79 1.31 -4.93 11.22
N PHE A 80 0.52 -3.86 11.35
CA PHE A 80 0.79 -2.69 12.18
C PHE A 80 -0.40 -2.40 13.09
N ILE A 81 -0.09 -1.91 14.29
CA ILE A 81 -1.07 -1.58 15.32
C ILE A 81 -0.86 -0.12 15.72
N GLY A 82 -1.87 0.72 15.49
CA GLY A 82 -1.94 2.08 16.03
C GLY A 82 -2.82 2.09 17.28
N LYS A 83 -2.37 2.70 18.38
CA LYS A 83 -3.14 2.80 19.63
C LYS A 83 -3.50 4.25 19.90
N HIS A 84 -4.77 4.51 20.21
CA HIS A 84 -5.26 5.86 20.48
C HIS A 84 -6.28 5.86 21.64
N LYS A 85 -5.88 6.39 22.80
CA LYS A 85 -6.73 6.62 23.99
C LYS A 85 -7.65 5.44 24.37
N GLY A 86 -7.15 4.21 24.29
CA GLY A 86 -7.89 2.98 24.63
C GLY A 86 -8.46 2.23 23.43
N ASP A 87 -8.57 2.88 22.28
CA ASP A 87 -8.89 2.25 21.00
C ASP A 87 -7.62 1.83 20.26
N PHE A 88 -7.79 0.97 19.25
CA PHE A 88 -6.72 0.59 18.34
C PHE A 88 -7.22 0.42 16.91
N ILE A 89 -6.30 0.63 15.97
CA ILE A 89 -6.48 0.33 14.55
C ILE A 89 -5.46 -0.76 14.17
N LEU A 90 -5.94 -1.77 13.45
CA LEU A 90 -5.10 -2.78 12.81
C LEU A 90 -4.92 -2.40 11.35
N VAL A 91 -3.70 -2.48 10.85
CA VAL A 91 -3.34 -2.16 9.46
C VAL A 91 -2.49 -3.31 8.93
N GLN A 92 -2.94 -3.96 7.87
CA GLN A 92 -2.28 -5.07 7.20
C GLN A 92 -1.89 -4.63 5.79
N VAL A 93 -0.60 -4.75 5.47
CA VAL A 93 -0.06 -4.35 4.17
C VAL A 93 0.16 -5.58 3.30
N TYR A 94 -0.32 -5.55 2.07
CA TYR A 94 -0.06 -6.58 1.06
C TYR A 94 0.33 -5.94 -0.27
N VAL A 95 1.64 -5.85 -0.52
CA VAL A 95 2.19 -5.18 -1.71
C VAL A 95 1.66 -3.74 -1.82
N ASP A 96 0.71 -3.47 -2.72
CA ASP A 96 0.16 -2.14 -2.97
C ASP A 96 -1.19 -1.93 -2.24
N ASP A 97 -1.82 -3.03 -1.80
CA ASP A 97 -3.06 -3.04 -1.03
C ASP A 97 -2.80 -2.84 0.47
N ILE A 98 -3.68 -2.06 1.10
CA ILE A 98 -3.67 -1.83 2.54
C ILE A 98 -5.09 -2.12 3.07
N ILE A 99 -5.19 -3.13 3.92
CA ILE A 99 -6.40 -3.42 4.68
C ILE A 99 -6.24 -2.82 6.06
N PHE A 100 -7.28 -2.20 6.59
CA PHE A 100 -7.25 -1.70 7.95
C PHE A 100 -8.64 -1.72 8.58
N GLY A 101 -8.68 -1.74 9.91
CA GLY A 101 -9.95 -1.78 10.63
C GLY A 101 -9.79 -1.38 12.08
N SER A 102 -10.89 -0.90 12.64
CA SER A 102 -11.00 -0.45 14.03
C SER A 102 -12.42 -0.65 14.53
N LEU A 103 -12.58 -0.77 15.84
CA LEU A 103 -13.90 -0.67 16.50
C LEU A 103 -14.43 0.76 16.48
N ASN A 104 -13.56 1.75 16.30
CA ASN A 104 -13.89 3.17 16.22
C ASN A 104 -13.75 3.66 14.77
N PRO A 105 -14.87 3.92 14.05
CA PRO A 105 -14.85 4.36 12.66
C PRO A 105 -14.10 5.67 12.43
N LEU A 106 -13.97 6.53 13.46
CA LEU A 106 -13.22 7.77 13.35
C LEU A 106 -11.72 7.48 13.12
N LEU A 107 -11.16 6.45 13.75
CA LEU A 107 -9.77 6.06 13.54
C LEU A 107 -9.52 5.60 12.09
N CYS A 108 -10.48 4.95 11.45
CA CYS A 108 -10.37 4.56 10.05
C CYS A 108 -10.32 5.78 9.12
N ARG A 109 -11.15 6.81 9.38
CA ARG A 109 -11.13 8.07 8.61
C ARG A 109 -9.86 8.89 8.85
N GLU A 110 -9.39 8.93 10.10
CA GLU A 110 -8.11 9.58 10.44
C GLU A 110 -6.95 8.87 9.74
N PHE A 111 -6.96 7.53 9.70
CA PHE A 111 -5.95 6.76 8.99
C PHE A 111 -5.99 6.97 7.47
N GLU A 112 -7.17 7.04 6.87
CA GLU A 112 -7.34 7.39 5.45
C GLU A 112 -6.73 8.76 5.14
N ALA A 113 -7.09 9.79 5.91
CA ALA A 113 -6.55 11.13 5.74
C ALA A 113 -5.02 11.18 5.94
N PHE A 114 -4.51 10.46 6.95
CA PHE A 114 -3.10 10.32 7.23
C PHE A 114 -2.33 9.68 6.06
N MET A 115 -2.87 8.62 5.46
CA MET A 115 -2.25 7.99 4.30
C MET A 115 -2.25 8.89 3.07
N HIS A 116 -3.33 9.64 2.85
CA HIS A 116 -3.45 10.63 1.78
C HIS A 116 -2.49 11.83 1.92
N GLU A 117 -2.00 12.12 3.12
CA GLU A 117 -1.02 13.20 3.34
C GLU A 117 0.29 12.95 2.58
N LYS A 118 0.72 11.68 2.53
CA LYS A 118 2.02 11.31 1.95
C LYS A 118 1.92 10.55 0.64
N PHE A 119 0.88 9.76 0.45
CA PHE A 119 0.75 8.84 -0.67
C PHE A 119 -0.51 9.13 -1.46
N GLN A 120 -0.44 8.89 -2.77
CA GLN A 120 -1.62 8.95 -3.61
C GLN A 120 -2.42 7.67 -3.43
N MET A 121 -3.52 7.74 -2.69
CA MET A 121 -4.38 6.58 -2.42
C MET A 121 -5.57 6.49 -3.37
N SER A 122 -6.12 5.29 -3.53
CA SER A 122 -7.49 5.09 -4.01
C SER A 122 -8.52 5.49 -2.94
N ALA A 123 -9.80 5.54 -3.30
CA ALA A 123 -10.86 5.83 -2.33
C ALA A 123 -11.00 4.68 -1.33
N MET A 124 -11.21 5.00 -0.05
CA MET A 124 -11.51 3.99 0.96
C MET A 124 -12.81 3.26 0.65
N GLY A 125 -12.73 1.93 0.52
CA GLY A 125 -13.89 1.05 0.34
C GLY A 125 -14.05 0.11 1.54
N GLU A 126 -15.30 -0.16 1.94
CA GLU A 126 -15.56 -1.27 2.87
C GLU A 126 -15.16 -2.60 2.22
N LEU A 127 -14.47 -3.44 2.98
CA LEU A 127 -13.91 -4.69 2.48
C LEU A 127 -15.02 -5.73 2.24
N ASN A 128 -15.58 -5.72 1.04
CA ASN A 128 -16.49 -6.76 0.55
C ASN A 128 -15.73 -7.90 -0.15
N PHE A 129 -14.55 -7.60 -0.70
CA PHE A 129 -13.69 -8.55 -1.40
C PHE A 129 -12.23 -8.24 -1.07
N PHE A 130 -11.43 -9.27 -0.81
CA PHE A 130 -9.97 -9.17 -0.70
C PHE A 130 -9.33 -10.27 -1.56
N LEU A 131 -8.47 -9.91 -2.52
CA LEU A 131 -7.84 -10.88 -3.43
C LEU A 131 -8.84 -11.83 -4.10
N ASP A 132 -9.95 -11.29 -4.62
CA ASP A 132 -11.08 -12.03 -5.20
C ASP A 132 -11.84 -12.97 -4.23
N VAL A 133 -11.54 -12.91 -2.93
CA VAL A 133 -12.26 -13.65 -1.87
C VAL A 133 -13.31 -12.75 -1.23
N LYS A 134 -14.58 -13.17 -1.27
CA LYS A 134 -15.71 -12.48 -0.60
C LYS A 134 -15.53 -12.49 0.91
N SER A 135 -15.73 -11.35 1.55
CA SER A 135 -15.84 -11.28 3.01
C SER A 135 -17.22 -11.77 3.46
N ALA A 136 -17.29 -12.46 4.61
CA ALA A 136 -18.55 -13.03 5.11
C ALA A 136 -19.63 -12.00 5.50
N ASN A 137 -19.29 -10.70 5.45
CA ASN A 137 -20.19 -9.60 5.80
C ASN A 137 -20.96 -9.03 4.59
N THR A 138 -20.69 -9.51 3.38
CA THR A 138 -21.48 -9.11 2.21
C THR A 138 -22.84 -9.82 2.26
N PRO A 139 -23.98 -9.10 2.16
CA PRO A 139 -25.28 -9.74 2.00
C PRO A 139 -25.21 -10.68 0.80
N MET A 140 -25.66 -11.93 0.96
CA MET A 140 -25.87 -12.79 -0.20
C MET A 140 -26.93 -12.12 -1.08
N ASP A 141 -26.53 -11.60 -2.23
CA ASP A 141 -27.47 -11.29 -3.29
C ASP A 141 -28.22 -12.57 -3.59
N LYS A 142 -29.51 -12.58 -3.22
CA LYS A 142 -30.45 -13.58 -3.69
C LYS A 142 -30.64 -13.30 -5.17
N GLU A 143 -29.79 -13.89 -6.00
CA GLU A 143 -30.19 -14.17 -7.37
C GLU A 143 -31.48 -14.99 -7.31
N ASN A 144 -32.53 -14.41 -7.86
CA ASN A 144 -33.79 -15.09 -8.14
C ASN A 144 -34.00 -14.97 -9.66
N PRO A 145 -34.66 -15.98 -10.27
CA PRO A 145 -34.16 -16.78 -11.38
C PRO A 145 -34.16 -16.12 -12.76
#